data_AF-A0A0E2HC09-F1
#
_entry.id   AF-A0A0E2HC09-F1
#
_cell.length_a   1.000
_cell.length_b   1.000
_cell.length_c   1.000
_cell.angle_alpha   90.00
_cell.angle_beta   90.00
_cell.angle_gamma   90.00
#
_symmetry.space_group_name_H-M   'P 1'
#
loop_
_entity.id
_entity.type
_entity.pdbx_description
1 polymer ?
#
loop_
_entity_poly.entity_id
_entity_poly.type
_entity_poly.pdbx_seq_one_letter_code
_entity_poly.pdbx_strand_id
1 'polypeptide(L)'
;MATTFYDVTTFKGSTSPYHDIGTVINEIIADIKAEQTTQTTRPGAVIYVPPGHYDLLTRVVIDISFLQIKGAGHGFMSQAIRDDTADTSQWDEVLPGGSHIRVMNTDGNHEAFLVSKTGTPALNGRLNSIFFQDFCLNGVNAEKPYSNGKIGISVQSDNDSLRIEGMGFMYLERPLLIKGADAINITNNFIAETGSCIELTGASILGKITNNYLISAWAGYSIFAENGEGLLVSGNTIVWAGKIYLNNVSRSNISSNKILSNFPGMVILAGNSKENLISSNQFRRTWGDGKSDLLDDTYGLIRVESSGNQISSNIFAFDVPREQLLPNEDTVPAIIHITEGDNNYLGINQIVANLPVAVVLDAPTTTTKVLYSATEAQFSPATKSYSFVPTP
;
A
#
# COMPACT_ATOMS: atom_id res chain seq x y z
N MET A 1 8.65 7.09 39.08
CA MET A 1 8.93 6.56 37.73
C MET A 1 7.89 7.18 36.81
N ALA A 2 8.28 7.62 35.61
CA ALA A 2 7.33 8.16 34.65
C ALA A 2 6.31 7.08 34.25
N THR A 3 5.06 7.48 34.04
CA THR A 3 4.01 6.61 33.54
C THR A 3 4.27 6.31 32.07
N THR A 4 4.41 5.02 31.73
CA THR A 4 4.74 4.56 30.37
C THR A 4 3.65 3.69 29.76
N PHE A 5 2.53 3.51 30.45
CA PHE A 5 1.36 2.79 29.95
C PHE A 5 0.10 3.60 30.27
N TYR A 6 -0.71 3.81 29.24
CA TYR A 6 -1.96 4.55 29.31
C TYR A 6 -3.06 3.70 28.67
N ASP A 7 -4.25 3.73 29.24
CA ASP A 7 -5.47 3.20 28.62
C ASP A 7 -6.42 4.37 28.40
N VAL A 8 -6.84 4.58 27.15
CA VAL A 8 -7.67 5.73 26.77
C VAL A 8 -9.00 5.80 27.54
N THR A 9 -9.50 4.67 28.04
CA THR A 9 -10.76 4.59 28.81
C THR A 9 -10.60 4.90 30.29
N THR A 10 -9.38 4.90 30.81
CA THR A 10 -9.09 5.17 32.23
C THR A 10 -8.33 6.47 32.45
N PHE A 11 -7.67 6.99 31.40
CA PHE A 11 -7.03 8.30 31.43
C PHE A 11 -8.08 9.39 31.72
N LYS A 12 -7.75 10.29 32.66
CA LYS A 12 -8.62 11.39 33.07
C LYS A 12 -8.50 12.57 32.10
N GLY A 13 -8.90 12.34 30.86
CA GLY A 13 -8.89 13.37 29.82
C GLY A 13 -9.98 14.42 30.01
N SER A 14 -9.90 15.50 29.25
CA SER A 14 -10.93 16.56 29.24
C SER A 14 -12.25 16.12 28.59
N THR A 15 -12.22 15.03 27.83
CA THR A 15 -13.37 14.44 27.15
C THR A 15 -13.35 12.91 27.25
N SER A 16 -14.50 12.28 26.95
CA SER A 16 -14.58 10.83 26.83
C SER A 16 -13.89 10.36 25.54
N PRO A 17 -13.12 9.26 25.56
CA PRO A 17 -12.55 8.70 24.33
C PRO A 17 -13.63 8.21 23.35
N TYR A 18 -14.83 7.89 23.84
CA TYR A 18 -15.96 7.52 22.98
C TYR A 18 -16.49 8.71 22.18
N HIS A 19 -16.23 9.94 22.64
CA HIS A 19 -16.63 11.17 21.94
C HIS A 19 -15.49 11.77 21.11
N ASP A 20 -14.28 11.85 21.67
CA ASP A 20 -13.10 12.28 20.92
C ASP A 20 -11.81 11.64 21.46
N ILE A 21 -11.50 10.43 20.98
CA ILE A 21 -10.24 9.74 21.30
C ILE A 21 -9.01 10.52 20.85
N GLY A 22 -9.15 11.35 19.82
CA GLY A 22 -8.06 12.17 19.32
C GLY A 22 -7.57 13.18 20.36
N THR A 23 -8.49 13.89 21.00
CA THR A 23 -8.17 14.77 22.14
C THR A 23 -7.53 14.00 23.29
N VAL A 24 -8.10 12.85 23.67
CA VAL A 24 -7.56 12.03 24.77
C VAL A 24 -6.12 11.57 24.50
N ILE A 25 -5.83 11.10 23.28
CA ILE A 25 -4.46 10.67 22.91
C ILE A 25 -3.49 11.86 22.92
N ASN A 26 -3.89 13.03 22.41
CA ASN A 26 -3.06 14.23 22.47
C ASN A 26 -2.74 14.66 23.91
N GLU A 27 -3.70 14.55 24.83
CA GLU A 27 -3.49 14.84 26.26
C GLU A 27 -2.53 13.84 26.91
N ILE A 28 -2.63 12.55 26.55
CA ILE A 28 -1.67 11.53 26.98
C ILE A 28 -0.25 11.85 26.46
N ILE A 29 -0.11 12.26 25.18
CA ILE A 29 1.18 12.66 24.63
C ILE A 29 1.76 13.88 25.36
N ALA A 30 0.91 14.84 25.75
CA ALA A 30 1.31 15.99 26.55
C ALA A 30 1.80 15.57 27.95
N ASP A 31 1.10 14.64 28.61
CA ASP A 31 1.49 14.08 29.91
C ASP A 31 2.85 13.37 29.84
N ILE A 32 3.06 12.52 28.82
CA ILE A 32 4.34 11.87 28.54
C ILE A 32 5.46 12.91 28.41
N LYS A 33 5.24 13.99 27.66
CA LYS A 33 6.24 15.04 27.45
C LYS A 33 6.54 15.84 28.72
N ALA A 34 5.56 16.02 29.61
CA ALA A 34 5.73 16.68 30.90
C ALA A 34 6.61 15.86 31.85
N GLU A 35 6.53 14.52 31.78
CA GLU A 35 7.34 13.64 32.63
C GLU A 35 8.72 13.31 32.01
N GLN A 36 8.81 13.18 30.68
CA GLN A 36 10.00 12.72 29.96
C GLN A 36 10.82 13.90 29.38
N THR A 37 11.41 14.70 30.27
CA THR A 37 11.89 16.03 29.90
C THR A 37 13.32 16.05 29.33
N THR A 38 14.18 15.09 29.65
CA THR A 38 15.59 15.08 29.22
C THR A 38 15.90 14.04 28.15
N GLN A 39 16.99 14.22 27.39
CA GLN A 39 17.37 13.29 26.31
C GLN A 39 17.58 11.84 26.79
N THR A 40 18.00 11.65 28.04
CA THR A 40 18.27 10.33 28.62
C THR A 40 17.09 9.75 29.42
N THR A 41 15.94 10.45 29.44
CA THR A 41 14.74 10.05 30.19
C THR A 41 13.49 10.01 29.32
N ARG A 42 13.65 9.77 28.02
CA ARG A 42 12.57 9.65 27.02
C ARG A 42 12.41 8.22 26.49
N PRO A 43 12.00 7.25 27.32
CA PRO A 43 11.76 5.88 26.87
C PRO A 43 10.54 5.73 25.96
N GLY A 44 9.69 6.76 25.82
CA GLY A 44 8.40 6.66 25.14
C GLY A 44 7.34 6.04 26.05
N ALA A 45 6.25 5.56 25.46
CA ALA A 45 5.12 4.99 26.18
C ALA A 45 4.26 4.10 25.29
N VAL A 46 3.33 3.38 25.90
CA VAL A 46 2.27 2.63 25.23
C VAL A 46 0.93 3.28 25.54
N ILE A 47 0.14 3.55 24.52
CA ILE A 47 -1.26 3.97 24.61
C ILE A 47 -2.11 2.80 24.12
N TYR A 48 -2.90 2.23 25.01
CA TYR A 48 -3.81 1.12 24.74
C TYR A 48 -5.22 1.63 24.44
N VAL A 49 -5.80 1.10 23.37
CA VAL A 49 -7.18 1.34 22.92
C VAL A 49 -7.94 0.01 23.05
N PRO A 50 -8.75 -0.19 24.10
CA PRO A 50 -9.57 -1.38 24.23
C PRO A 50 -10.53 -1.58 23.04
N PRO A 51 -11.13 -2.76 22.85
CA PRO A 51 -12.24 -2.91 21.91
C PRO A 51 -13.40 -1.98 22.25
N GLY A 52 -13.92 -1.28 21.25
CA GLY A 52 -14.94 -0.25 21.42
C GLY A 52 -15.08 0.63 20.18
N HIS A 53 -16.09 1.50 20.17
CA HIS A 53 -16.30 2.48 19.10
C HIS A 53 -15.90 3.88 19.58
N TYR A 54 -14.89 4.44 18.94
CA TYR A 54 -14.30 5.71 19.34
C TYR A 54 -14.39 6.70 18.20
N ASP A 55 -14.99 7.86 18.43
CA ASP A 55 -14.90 8.96 17.48
C ASP A 55 -13.58 9.68 17.63
N LEU A 56 -12.92 9.94 16.49
CA LEU A 56 -11.76 10.82 16.41
C LEU A 56 -12.21 12.08 15.68
N LEU A 57 -12.48 13.13 16.46
CA LEU A 57 -12.91 14.44 15.97
C LEU A 57 -11.70 15.36 15.76
N THR A 58 -10.67 15.18 16.60
CA THR A 58 -9.44 15.98 16.62
C THR A 58 -8.26 15.14 16.16
N ARG A 59 -7.45 15.64 15.21
CA ARG A 59 -6.24 14.96 14.75
C ARG A 59 -5.25 14.73 15.90
N VAL A 60 -4.67 13.54 15.96
CA VAL A 60 -3.57 13.20 16.86
C VAL A 60 -2.24 13.65 16.27
N VAL A 61 -1.42 14.37 17.03
CA VAL A 61 -0.06 14.77 16.62
C VAL A 61 0.98 14.04 17.46
N ILE A 62 1.78 13.19 16.80
CA ILE A 62 2.86 12.41 17.41
C ILE A 62 4.19 13.05 17.04
N ASP A 63 4.85 13.66 18.04
CA ASP A 63 6.15 14.33 17.89
C ASP A 63 7.24 13.74 18.82
N ILE A 64 6.99 12.54 19.36
CA ILE A 64 7.87 11.78 20.24
C ILE A 64 8.22 10.40 19.65
N SER A 65 9.46 9.95 19.87
CA SER A 65 9.91 8.60 19.47
C SER A 65 9.45 7.54 20.47
N PHE A 66 9.52 6.27 20.07
CA PHE A 66 9.22 5.09 20.91
C PHE A 66 7.78 5.03 21.43
N LEU A 67 6.86 5.83 20.84
CA LEU A 67 5.44 5.77 21.17
C LEU A 67 4.80 4.57 20.47
N GLN A 68 4.06 3.78 21.23
CA GLN A 68 3.26 2.69 20.70
C GLN A 68 1.78 2.99 20.92
N ILE A 69 0.95 2.86 19.88
CA ILE A 69 -0.50 2.91 19.98
C ILE A 69 -1.03 1.53 19.61
N LYS A 70 -1.67 0.87 20.58
CA LYS A 70 -2.05 -0.54 20.45
C LYS A 70 -3.52 -0.76 20.72
N GLY A 71 -4.17 -1.57 19.91
CA GLY A 71 -5.51 -2.09 20.18
C GLY A 71 -5.52 -3.58 20.53
N ALA A 72 -6.67 -4.20 20.31
CA ALA A 72 -6.89 -5.62 20.47
C ALA A 72 -7.74 -6.23 19.33
N GLY A 73 -7.66 -5.65 18.13
CA GLY A 73 -8.23 -6.24 16.92
C GLY A 73 -8.35 -5.25 15.75
N HIS A 74 -8.00 -5.72 14.56
CA HIS A 74 -8.10 -4.97 13.30
C HIS A 74 -9.55 -4.71 12.85
N GLY A 75 -10.53 -5.47 13.36
CA GLY A 75 -11.93 -5.07 13.33
C GLY A 75 -12.62 -4.96 11.98
N PHE A 76 -12.03 -5.47 10.89
CA PHE A 76 -12.56 -5.28 9.54
C PHE A 76 -13.94 -5.94 9.36
N MET A 77 -14.85 -5.19 8.75
CA MET A 77 -16.14 -5.64 8.25
C MET A 77 -16.35 -4.92 6.92
N SER A 78 -16.81 -5.63 5.88
CA SER A 78 -17.02 -5.02 4.56
C SER A 78 -18.20 -4.05 4.62
N GLN A 79 -17.89 -2.77 4.64
CA GLN A 79 -18.90 -1.72 4.59
C GLN A 79 -19.41 -1.54 3.18
N ALA A 80 -18.60 -1.81 2.16
CA ALA A 80 -19.06 -1.78 0.77
C ALA A 80 -20.23 -2.74 0.55
N ILE A 81 -20.15 -3.99 1.06
CA ILE A 81 -21.28 -4.93 0.97
C ILE A 81 -22.47 -4.44 1.78
N ARG A 82 -22.26 -3.90 2.99
CA ARG A 82 -23.32 -3.35 3.81
C ARG A 82 -24.07 -2.23 3.08
N ASP A 83 -23.33 -1.31 2.47
CA ASP A 83 -23.88 -0.12 1.82
C ASP A 83 -24.55 -0.46 0.47
N ASP A 84 -24.08 -1.50 -0.22
CA ASP A 84 -24.72 -2.05 -1.42
C ASP A 84 -25.95 -2.94 -1.10
N THR A 85 -26.16 -3.32 0.17
CA THR A 85 -27.27 -4.18 0.59
C THR A 85 -28.51 -3.35 0.94
N ALA A 86 -29.61 -3.56 0.20
CA ALA A 86 -30.83 -2.78 0.34
C ALA A 86 -31.53 -2.90 1.72
N ASP A 87 -31.42 -4.05 2.39
CA ASP A 87 -31.99 -4.29 3.71
C ASP A 87 -31.01 -5.07 4.60
N THR A 88 -30.45 -4.39 5.60
CA THR A 88 -29.54 -4.95 6.61
C THR A 88 -30.23 -5.18 7.95
N SER A 89 -31.57 -5.10 8.03
CA SER A 89 -32.33 -5.22 9.29
C SER A 89 -32.22 -6.60 9.98
N GLN A 90 -31.83 -7.63 9.22
CA GLN A 90 -31.60 -8.99 9.73
C GLN A 90 -30.13 -9.30 10.00
N TRP A 91 -29.22 -8.33 9.83
CA TRP A 91 -27.80 -8.53 10.12
C TRP A 91 -27.54 -8.42 11.61
N ASP A 92 -26.67 -9.29 12.14
CA ASP A 92 -26.24 -9.23 13.55
C ASP A 92 -25.37 -8.00 13.80
N GLU A 93 -24.43 -7.70 12.90
CA GLU A 93 -23.57 -6.52 12.95
C GLU A 93 -23.64 -5.67 11.67
N VAL A 94 -23.58 -4.35 11.84
CA VAL A 94 -23.57 -3.37 10.74
C VAL A 94 -22.40 -2.40 10.82
N LEU A 95 -21.45 -2.63 11.72
CA LEU A 95 -20.27 -1.79 11.91
C LEU A 95 -19.00 -2.64 12.05
N PRO A 96 -17.84 -2.10 11.64
CA PRO A 96 -16.54 -2.63 12.03
C PRO A 96 -16.40 -2.73 13.56
N GLY A 97 -15.60 -3.70 14.01
CA GLY A 97 -15.40 -4.03 15.42
C GLY A 97 -13.97 -3.85 15.91
N GLY A 98 -13.56 -4.62 16.92
CA GLY A 98 -12.23 -4.50 17.52
C GLY A 98 -12.02 -3.14 18.20
N SER A 99 -10.79 -2.64 18.15
CA SER A 99 -10.46 -1.28 18.63
C SER A 99 -10.78 -0.28 17.53
N HIS A 100 -12.07 0.03 17.35
CA HIS A 100 -12.62 0.75 16.20
C HIS A 100 -12.58 2.27 16.40
N ILE A 101 -11.65 2.93 15.71
CA ILE A 101 -11.58 4.39 15.62
C ILE A 101 -12.26 4.87 14.33
N ARG A 102 -13.32 5.66 14.50
CA ARG A 102 -14.04 6.37 13.43
C ARG A 102 -13.38 7.71 13.16
N VAL A 103 -12.77 7.84 11.99
CA VAL A 103 -12.09 9.06 11.55
C VAL A 103 -13.14 10.07 11.09
N MET A 104 -13.56 10.95 11.99
CA MET A 104 -14.58 11.97 11.72
C MET A 104 -13.94 13.30 11.28
N ASN A 105 -12.77 13.65 11.85
CA ASN A 105 -11.95 14.81 11.51
C ASN A 105 -12.74 16.11 11.31
N THR A 106 -13.45 16.53 12.36
CA THR A 106 -14.22 17.78 12.35
C THR A 106 -13.38 19.02 12.68
N ASP A 107 -12.08 18.84 12.92
CA ASP A 107 -11.11 19.88 13.25
C ASP A 107 -10.50 20.59 12.02
N GLY A 108 -10.93 20.23 10.82
CA GLY A 108 -10.46 20.80 9.55
C GLY A 108 -9.16 20.16 9.02
N ASN A 109 -8.65 19.10 9.66
CA ASN A 109 -7.51 18.34 9.17
C ASN A 109 -7.93 17.06 8.45
N HIS A 110 -7.01 16.46 7.71
CA HIS A 110 -7.29 15.26 6.91
C HIS A 110 -6.86 13.97 7.60
N GLU A 111 -5.86 14.03 8.47
CA GLU A 111 -5.24 12.87 9.12
C GLU A 111 -5.92 12.51 10.44
N ALA A 112 -6.13 11.23 10.70
CA ALA A 112 -6.39 10.77 12.06
C ALA A 112 -5.13 10.88 12.94
N PHE A 113 -4.01 10.37 12.43
CA PHE A 113 -2.70 10.45 13.08
C PHE A 113 -1.70 11.15 12.17
N LEU A 114 -1.11 12.25 12.65
CA LEU A 114 0.03 12.92 12.05
C LEU A 114 1.29 12.65 12.88
N VAL A 115 2.24 11.96 12.30
CA VAL A 115 3.60 11.81 12.84
C VAL A 115 4.47 12.88 12.20
N SER A 116 4.87 13.87 13.00
CA SER A 116 5.66 14.99 12.50
C SER A 116 6.41 15.66 13.63
N LYS A 117 7.62 16.14 13.33
CA LYS A 117 8.44 16.95 14.22
C LYS A 117 8.99 18.14 13.46
N THR A 118 9.00 19.30 14.10
CA THR A 118 9.61 20.51 13.54
C THR A 118 11.13 20.38 13.44
N GLY A 119 11.73 20.99 12.42
CA GLY A 119 13.19 21.01 12.20
C GLY A 119 13.69 19.89 11.29
N THR A 120 15.01 19.82 11.09
CA THR A 120 15.65 18.84 10.19
C THR A 120 16.21 17.64 10.97
N PRO A 121 16.43 16.48 10.33
CA PRO A 121 17.10 15.36 10.97
C PRO A 121 18.47 15.72 11.54
N ALA A 122 19.21 16.62 10.88
CA ALA A 122 20.51 17.10 11.35
C ALA A 122 20.42 17.89 12.67
N LEU A 123 19.31 18.61 12.90
CA LEU A 123 19.11 19.40 14.12
C LEU A 123 18.48 18.57 15.25
N ASN A 124 17.48 17.76 14.92
CA ASN A 124 16.54 17.20 15.88
C ASN A 124 16.49 15.66 15.90
N GLY A 125 17.30 15.00 15.06
CA GLY A 125 17.18 13.58 14.78
C GLY A 125 15.90 13.23 14.02
N ARG A 126 15.83 11.99 13.54
CA ARG A 126 14.59 11.39 13.00
C ARG A 126 13.65 11.00 14.14
N LEU A 127 12.37 10.81 13.84
CA LEU A 127 11.46 10.10 14.74
C LEU A 127 11.70 8.59 14.62
N ASN A 128 11.89 7.90 15.75
CA ASN A 128 12.33 6.52 15.77
C ASN A 128 11.29 5.59 16.40
N SER A 129 11.13 4.39 15.83
CA SER A 129 10.45 3.25 16.44
C SER A 129 9.06 3.55 17.02
N ILE A 130 8.31 4.41 16.34
CA ILE A 130 6.87 4.55 16.58
C ILE A 130 6.19 3.26 16.10
N PHE A 131 5.16 2.80 16.81
CA PHE A 131 4.51 1.53 16.50
C PHE A 131 2.99 1.63 16.61
N PHE A 132 2.29 1.43 15.50
CA PHE A 132 0.84 1.26 15.47
C PHE A 132 0.51 -0.22 15.35
N GLN A 133 -0.32 -0.74 16.26
CA GLN A 133 -0.58 -2.17 16.36
C GLN A 133 -2.04 -2.53 16.65
N ASP A 134 -2.62 -3.48 15.92
CA ASP A 134 -3.85 -4.19 16.31
C ASP A 134 -5.09 -3.30 16.58
N PHE A 135 -5.28 -2.20 15.84
CA PHE A 135 -6.52 -1.42 15.91
C PHE A 135 -7.06 -1.05 14.52
N CYS A 136 -8.28 -0.53 14.48
CA CYS A 136 -9.02 -0.24 13.26
C CYS A 136 -9.14 1.28 13.04
N LEU A 137 -8.86 1.74 11.82
CA LEU A 137 -9.15 3.09 11.35
C LEU A 137 -10.18 3.06 10.22
N ASN A 138 -11.33 3.66 10.49
CA ASN A 138 -12.48 3.67 9.59
C ASN A 138 -12.82 5.09 9.16
N GLY A 139 -12.84 5.37 7.86
CA GLY A 139 -13.27 6.68 7.32
C GLY A 139 -14.78 6.92 7.33
N VAL A 140 -15.57 5.97 7.83
CA VAL A 140 -17.00 6.01 8.15
C VAL A 140 -17.92 6.06 6.93
N ASN A 141 -17.76 7.07 6.07
CA ASN A 141 -18.59 7.29 4.90
C ASN A 141 -17.72 7.57 3.67
N ALA A 142 -17.77 6.65 2.72
CA ALA A 142 -17.07 6.71 1.45
C ALA A 142 -17.73 5.72 0.48
N GLU A 143 -17.65 6.00 -0.81
CA GLU A 143 -18.04 5.08 -1.88
C GLU A 143 -16.89 4.98 -2.87
N LYS A 144 -16.78 3.88 -3.64
CA LYS A 144 -15.72 3.72 -4.65
C LYS A 144 -15.73 4.93 -5.62
N PRO A 145 -14.57 5.58 -5.89
CA PRO A 145 -13.19 5.14 -5.60
C PRO A 145 -12.60 5.62 -4.25
N TYR A 146 -13.47 5.90 -3.27
CA TYR A 146 -13.18 6.29 -1.88
C TYR A 146 -12.47 7.64 -1.74
N SER A 147 -12.89 8.64 -2.53
CA SER A 147 -12.34 9.99 -2.53
C SER A 147 -12.97 10.90 -1.45
N ASN A 148 -12.73 10.62 -0.17
CA ASN A 148 -13.29 11.39 0.95
C ASN A 148 -12.29 12.33 1.65
N GLY A 149 -11.07 12.45 1.13
CA GLY A 149 -9.99 13.28 1.66
C GLY A 149 -9.42 12.81 3.00
N LYS A 150 -9.86 11.68 3.55
CA LYS A 150 -9.41 11.22 4.87
C LYS A 150 -8.14 10.39 4.77
N ILE A 151 -7.20 10.68 5.67
CA ILE A 151 -5.92 10.01 5.80
C ILE A 151 -5.90 9.27 7.15
N GLY A 152 -5.51 8.00 7.15
CA GLY A 152 -5.37 7.23 8.39
C GLY A 152 -4.15 7.69 9.18
N ILE A 153 -2.97 7.26 8.75
CA ILE A 153 -1.69 7.63 9.33
C ILE A 153 -0.86 8.36 8.28
N SER A 154 -0.47 9.59 8.62
CA SER A 154 0.40 10.45 7.83
C SER A 154 1.71 10.67 8.56
N VAL A 155 2.83 10.34 7.93
CA VAL A 155 4.18 10.59 8.46
C VAL A 155 4.85 11.61 7.56
N GLN A 156 5.14 12.79 8.10
CA GLN A 156 5.61 13.94 7.31
C GLN A 156 7.05 14.35 7.62
N SER A 157 7.70 13.66 8.55
CA SER A 157 9.13 13.81 8.88
C SER A 157 9.89 12.53 8.57
N ASP A 158 11.18 12.66 8.26
CA ASP A 158 12.05 11.50 8.12
C ASP A 158 12.03 10.66 9.40
N ASN A 159 11.87 9.36 9.22
CA ASN A 159 11.62 8.41 10.29
C ASN A 159 12.52 7.19 10.13
N ASP A 160 12.70 6.47 11.23
CA ASP A 160 13.55 5.28 11.30
C ASP A 160 12.83 4.19 12.10
N SER A 161 12.80 2.97 11.56
CA SER A 161 12.25 1.80 12.23
C SER A 161 10.77 1.93 12.63
N LEU A 162 9.97 2.68 11.86
CA LEU A 162 8.51 2.75 12.02
C LEU A 162 7.90 1.36 11.81
N ARG A 163 6.91 1.01 12.64
CA ARG A 163 6.19 -0.27 12.55
C ARG A 163 4.68 -0.05 12.45
N ILE A 164 4.06 -0.74 11.50
CA ILE A 164 2.60 -0.79 11.29
C ILE A 164 2.21 -2.25 11.18
N GLU A 165 1.58 -2.80 12.23
CA GLU A 165 1.33 -4.26 12.30
C GLU A 165 -0.07 -4.62 12.78
N GLY A 166 -0.70 -5.62 12.15
CA GLY A 166 -2.00 -6.12 12.61
C GLY A 166 -3.16 -5.12 12.51
N MET A 167 -2.98 -4.04 11.74
CA MET A 167 -3.95 -2.95 11.66
C MET A 167 -5.10 -3.27 10.70
N GLY A 168 -6.25 -2.67 10.94
CA GLY A 168 -7.38 -2.62 10.00
C GLY A 168 -7.59 -1.22 9.48
N PHE A 169 -7.73 -1.07 8.17
CA PHE A 169 -8.04 0.21 7.54
C PHE A 169 -9.18 0.02 6.55
N MET A 170 -10.19 0.88 6.62
CA MET A 170 -11.31 0.87 5.68
C MET A 170 -11.91 2.25 5.45
N TYR A 171 -12.51 2.45 4.28
CA TYR A 171 -13.25 3.67 3.90
C TYR A 171 -12.42 4.96 3.98
N LEU A 172 -11.09 4.85 3.90
CA LEU A 172 -10.17 5.99 3.86
C LEU A 172 -9.70 6.22 2.43
N GLU A 173 -9.53 7.47 2.03
CA GLU A 173 -8.87 7.78 0.76
C GLU A 173 -7.42 7.31 0.77
N ARG A 174 -6.69 7.61 1.86
CA ARG A 174 -5.26 7.27 1.98
C ARG A 174 -4.95 6.71 3.37
N PRO A 175 -4.99 5.38 3.57
CA PRO A 175 -4.73 4.74 4.86
C PRO A 175 -3.35 5.05 5.42
N LEU A 176 -2.30 4.86 4.60
CA LEU A 176 -0.91 5.07 4.98
C LEU A 176 -0.21 5.99 3.98
N LEU A 177 0.16 7.18 4.43
CA LEU A 177 0.99 8.13 3.70
C LEU A 177 2.27 8.39 4.48
N ILE A 178 3.40 7.86 4.01
CA ILE A 178 4.62 7.84 4.80
C ILE A 178 5.75 8.45 3.99
N LYS A 179 6.27 9.58 4.45
CA LYS A 179 7.40 10.26 3.84
C LYS A 179 8.71 9.90 4.53
N GLY A 180 9.79 9.71 3.77
CA GLY A 180 11.15 9.70 4.33
C GLY A 180 11.44 8.49 5.21
N ALA A 181 10.95 7.30 4.85
CA ALA A 181 11.02 6.11 5.69
C ALA A 181 12.35 5.35 5.55
N ASP A 182 13.06 5.17 6.66
CA ASP A 182 14.21 4.27 6.77
C ASP A 182 13.84 3.04 7.59
N ALA A 183 14.15 1.84 7.09
CA ALA A 183 13.93 0.57 7.77
C ALA A 183 12.50 0.34 8.30
N ILE A 184 11.49 0.85 7.58
CA ILE A 184 10.07 0.68 7.93
C ILE A 184 9.61 -0.77 7.80
N ASN A 185 8.74 -1.23 8.71
CA ASN A 185 8.09 -2.53 8.62
C ASN A 185 6.55 -2.38 8.63
N ILE A 186 5.92 -2.74 7.50
CA ILE A 186 4.46 -2.78 7.35
C ILE A 186 4.06 -4.24 7.13
N THR A 187 3.48 -4.87 8.16
CA THR A 187 3.17 -6.31 8.07
C THR A 187 1.88 -6.75 8.74
N ASN A 188 1.25 -7.81 8.20
CA ASN A 188 0.04 -8.42 8.76
C ASN A 188 -1.15 -7.45 8.88
N ASN A 189 -1.23 -6.44 8.01
CA ASN A 189 -2.34 -5.48 8.02
C ASN A 189 -3.44 -5.92 7.04
N PHE A 190 -4.66 -5.49 7.32
CA PHE A 190 -5.81 -5.60 6.44
C PHE A 190 -6.25 -4.19 6.00
N ILE A 191 -5.89 -3.81 4.77
CA ILE A 191 -6.17 -2.48 4.20
C ILE A 191 -7.13 -2.68 3.03
N ALA A 192 -8.39 -2.30 3.20
CA ALA A 192 -9.41 -2.63 2.21
C ALA A 192 -10.53 -1.61 2.12
N GLU A 193 -11.13 -1.49 0.93
CA GLU A 193 -12.19 -0.52 0.66
C GLU A 193 -11.68 0.91 0.85
N THR A 194 -10.52 1.18 0.26
CA THR A 194 -9.79 2.45 0.38
C THR A 194 -9.38 2.96 -0.99
N GLY A 195 -9.10 4.25 -1.11
CA GLY A 195 -8.69 4.86 -2.38
C GLY A 195 -7.34 4.30 -2.83
N SER A 196 -6.33 4.53 -2.01
CA SER A 196 -5.02 3.86 -2.02
C SER A 196 -4.87 2.97 -0.77
N CYS A 197 -3.78 2.23 -0.65
CA CYS A 197 -3.42 1.47 0.55
C CYS A 197 -2.15 2.04 1.20
N ILE A 198 -0.99 1.83 0.55
CA ILE A 198 0.32 2.20 1.10
C ILE A 198 1.04 3.14 0.13
N GLU A 199 1.45 4.31 0.62
CA GLU A 199 2.19 5.30 -0.17
C GLU A 199 3.47 5.73 0.56
N LEU A 200 4.62 5.32 0.04
CA LEU A 200 5.95 5.70 0.51
C LEU A 200 6.51 6.84 -0.36
N THR A 201 6.60 8.04 0.20
CA THR A 201 6.91 9.28 -0.54
C THR A 201 8.23 9.94 -0.12
N GLY A 202 8.70 10.90 -0.93
CA GLY A 202 9.94 11.64 -0.69
C GLY A 202 11.19 10.82 -1.03
N ALA A 203 11.52 9.87 -0.17
CA ALA A 203 12.54 8.83 -0.36
C ALA A 203 12.33 7.75 0.72
N SER A 204 12.43 6.47 0.38
CA SER A 204 12.32 5.39 1.37
C SER A 204 13.34 4.29 1.14
N ILE A 205 14.06 3.88 2.17
CA ILE A 205 15.14 2.89 2.05
C ILE A 205 14.96 1.73 3.02
N LEU A 206 15.36 0.53 2.60
CA LEU A 206 15.37 -0.70 3.42
C LEU A 206 14.01 -1.08 4.03
N GLY A 207 12.92 -0.61 3.42
CA GLY A 207 11.56 -0.87 3.89
C GLY A 207 11.09 -2.29 3.59
N LYS A 208 10.12 -2.77 4.37
CA LYS A 208 9.44 -4.06 4.18
C LYS A 208 7.93 -3.86 4.18
N ILE A 209 7.27 -4.39 3.15
CA ILE A 209 5.82 -4.48 3.03
C ILE A 209 5.49 -5.96 2.86
N THR A 210 5.08 -6.64 3.94
CA THR A 210 4.96 -8.10 3.93
C THR A 210 3.69 -8.63 4.59
N ASN A 211 3.13 -9.72 4.05
CA ASN A 211 1.97 -10.42 4.65
C ASN A 211 0.71 -9.56 4.82
N ASN A 212 0.50 -8.55 3.97
CA ASN A 212 -0.68 -7.69 4.03
C ASN A 212 -1.80 -8.16 3.09
N TYR A 213 -3.06 -7.88 3.45
CA TYR A 213 -4.18 -7.84 2.52
C TYR A 213 -4.37 -6.40 2.03
N LEU A 214 -4.23 -6.16 0.73
CA LEU A 214 -4.30 -4.83 0.12
C LEU A 214 -5.40 -4.81 -0.95
N ILE A 215 -6.45 -4.03 -0.71
CA ILE A 215 -7.67 -3.97 -1.51
C ILE A 215 -8.04 -2.50 -1.76
N SER A 216 -7.37 -1.90 -2.74
CA SER A 216 -7.60 -0.51 -3.18
C SER A 216 -8.65 -0.41 -4.27
N ALA A 217 -9.23 0.78 -4.46
CA ALA A 217 -10.00 1.11 -5.66
C ALA A 217 -9.08 1.35 -6.87
N TRP A 218 -9.65 1.34 -8.08
CA TRP A 218 -8.92 1.47 -9.35
C TRP A 218 -8.21 2.81 -9.55
N ALA A 219 -8.62 3.85 -8.84
CA ALA A 219 -8.05 5.19 -8.99
C ALA A 219 -6.74 5.38 -8.20
N GLY A 220 -6.47 4.54 -7.19
CA GLY A 220 -5.32 4.67 -6.32
C GLY A 220 -4.27 3.58 -6.51
N TYR A 221 -3.50 3.33 -5.46
CA TYR A 221 -2.40 2.36 -5.44
C TYR A 221 -2.61 1.31 -4.34
N SER A 222 -2.29 0.05 -4.63
CA SER A 222 -2.09 -0.92 -3.54
C SER A 222 -0.77 -0.62 -2.83
N ILE A 223 0.29 -0.36 -3.62
CA ILE A 223 1.57 0.11 -3.10
C ILE A 223 2.11 1.17 -4.07
N PHE A 224 2.43 2.34 -3.54
CA PHE A 224 3.24 3.35 -4.22
C PHE A 224 4.55 3.54 -3.45
N ALA A 225 5.67 3.64 -4.16
CA ALA A 225 6.92 4.10 -3.59
C ALA A 225 7.71 4.95 -4.59
N GLU A 226 8.39 5.98 -4.09
CA GLU A 226 9.29 6.82 -4.91
C GLU A 226 10.67 7.04 -4.28
N ASN A 227 11.65 7.26 -5.15
CA ASN A 227 13.03 7.66 -4.83
C ASN A 227 13.66 6.77 -3.74
N GLY A 228 13.47 5.46 -3.85
CA GLY A 228 13.81 4.50 -2.81
C GLY A 228 14.86 3.47 -3.22
N GLU A 229 15.38 2.73 -2.24
CA GLU A 229 16.32 1.64 -2.47
C GLU A 229 16.11 0.48 -1.47
N GLY A 230 16.21 -0.76 -1.95
CA GLY A 230 16.19 -1.94 -1.07
C GLY A 230 14.81 -2.23 -0.44
N LEU A 231 13.72 -1.84 -1.10
CA LEU A 231 12.36 -2.17 -0.66
C LEU A 231 12.08 -3.66 -0.88
N LEU A 232 11.52 -4.33 0.12
CA LEU A 232 11.01 -5.70 0.02
C LEU A 232 9.48 -5.72 0.06
N VAL A 233 8.85 -6.19 -1.01
CA VAL A 233 7.41 -6.42 -1.13
C VAL A 233 7.17 -7.92 -1.29
N SER A 234 6.74 -8.61 -0.22
CA SER A 234 6.62 -10.06 -0.25
C SER A 234 5.50 -10.68 0.59
N GLY A 235 4.90 -11.77 0.13
CA GLY A 235 3.85 -12.47 0.87
C GLY A 235 2.52 -11.73 0.95
N ASN A 236 2.31 -10.68 0.16
CA ASN A 236 1.07 -9.91 0.18
C ASN A 236 -0.02 -10.56 -0.68
N THR A 237 -1.27 -10.41 -0.25
CA THR A 237 -2.46 -10.68 -1.06
C THR A 237 -3.04 -9.34 -1.52
N ILE A 238 -2.91 -9.05 -2.80
CA ILE A 238 -3.31 -7.78 -3.42
C ILE A 238 -4.42 -8.09 -4.42
N VAL A 239 -5.62 -7.54 -4.26
CA VAL A 239 -6.78 -7.96 -5.07
C VAL A 239 -7.67 -6.81 -5.55
N TRP A 240 -8.50 -7.11 -6.55
CA TRP A 240 -9.45 -6.26 -7.28
C TRP A 240 -8.82 -5.17 -8.15
N ALA A 241 -7.98 -4.32 -7.61
CA ALA A 241 -7.24 -3.31 -8.38
C ALA A 241 -5.76 -3.32 -8.00
N GLY A 242 -5.15 -4.51 -8.05
CA GLY A 242 -3.76 -4.68 -7.66
C GLY A 242 -2.81 -3.83 -8.50
N LYS A 243 -2.19 -2.84 -7.86
CA LYS A 243 -1.27 -1.89 -8.50
C LYS A 243 -0.10 -1.56 -7.58
N ILE A 244 1.09 -2.02 -7.96
CA ILE A 244 2.37 -1.66 -7.35
C ILE A 244 3.07 -0.69 -8.31
N TYR A 245 3.25 0.56 -7.88
CA TYR A 245 3.88 1.60 -8.67
C TYR A 245 5.19 2.03 -7.99
N LEU A 246 6.31 1.79 -8.66
CA LEU A 246 7.64 2.18 -8.22
C LEU A 246 8.19 3.27 -9.14
N ASN A 247 8.50 4.45 -8.59
CA ASN A 247 9.08 5.57 -9.32
C ASN A 247 10.50 5.90 -8.84
N ASN A 248 11.51 5.78 -9.68
CA ASN A 248 12.91 5.93 -9.25
C ASN A 248 13.30 5.05 -8.06
N VAL A 249 12.79 3.81 -7.99
CA VAL A 249 13.11 2.86 -6.92
C VAL A 249 14.05 1.79 -7.44
N SER A 250 15.17 1.57 -6.76
CA SER A 250 16.22 0.64 -7.24
C SER A 250 16.53 -0.48 -6.25
N ARG A 251 17.20 -1.54 -6.74
CA ARG A 251 17.67 -2.70 -5.95
C ARG A 251 16.60 -3.27 -5.01
N SER A 252 15.35 -3.25 -5.45
CA SER A 252 14.19 -3.66 -4.65
C SER A 252 13.64 -5.00 -5.13
N ASN A 253 12.84 -5.66 -4.30
CA ASN A 253 12.36 -7.00 -4.53
C ASN A 253 10.82 -7.05 -4.37
N ILE A 254 10.12 -7.42 -5.43
CA ILE A 254 8.70 -7.77 -5.43
C ILE A 254 8.59 -9.28 -5.66
N SER A 255 8.39 -10.06 -4.60
CA SER A 255 8.35 -11.52 -4.75
C SER A 255 7.36 -12.25 -3.87
N SER A 256 6.89 -13.41 -4.32
CA SER A 256 5.98 -14.27 -3.54
C SER A 256 4.68 -13.56 -3.16
N ASN A 257 4.14 -12.70 -4.03
CA ASN A 257 2.85 -12.05 -3.84
C ASN A 257 1.77 -12.73 -4.69
N LYS A 258 0.53 -12.72 -4.19
CA LYS A 258 -0.67 -12.99 -4.98
C LYS A 258 -1.26 -11.65 -5.41
N ILE A 259 -1.28 -11.39 -6.71
CA ILE A 259 -1.75 -10.12 -7.28
C ILE A 259 -2.90 -10.42 -8.24
N LEU A 260 -4.10 -9.99 -7.88
CA LEU A 260 -5.30 -10.05 -8.71
C LEU A 260 -5.70 -8.62 -9.08
N SER A 261 -5.98 -8.40 -10.36
CA SER A 261 -6.47 -7.09 -10.82
C SER A 261 -7.55 -7.25 -11.89
N ASN A 262 -8.50 -6.34 -11.84
CA ASN A 262 -9.51 -6.11 -12.87
C ASN A 262 -9.03 -5.15 -13.96
N PHE A 263 -7.79 -4.65 -13.82
CA PHE A 263 -7.21 -3.61 -14.67
C PHE A 263 -5.76 -3.96 -15.05
N PRO A 264 -5.27 -3.49 -16.21
CA PRO A 264 -3.85 -3.48 -16.57
C PRO A 264 -2.98 -2.66 -15.58
N GLY A 265 -1.65 -2.70 -15.76
CA GLY A 265 -0.71 -1.91 -14.95
C GLY A 265 -0.54 -2.41 -13.52
N MET A 266 -0.43 -3.74 -13.33
CA MET A 266 -0.35 -4.35 -12.00
C MET A 266 0.97 -4.08 -11.28
N VAL A 267 2.08 -4.07 -12.03
CA VAL A 267 3.40 -3.64 -11.53
C VAL A 267 4.02 -2.68 -12.54
N ILE A 268 4.41 -1.49 -12.08
CA ILE A 268 4.96 -0.43 -12.92
C ILE A 268 6.31 -0.01 -12.33
N LEU A 269 7.37 -0.14 -13.13
CA LEU A 269 8.72 0.35 -12.82
C LEU A 269 8.99 1.59 -13.67
N ALA A 270 8.60 2.75 -13.15
CA ALA A 270 8.69 4.05 -13.81
C ALA A 270 9.97 4.80 -13.44
N GLY A 271 10.32 5.78 -14.28
CA GLY A 271 11.52 6.60 -14.09
C GLY A 271 12.79 5.77 -14.00
N ASN A 272 13.72 6.15 -13.14
CA ASN A 272 15.01 5.46 -12.97
C ASN A 272 14.93 4.22 -12.05
N SER A 273 13.87 3.41 -12.15
CA SER A 273 13.66 2.24 -11.29
C SER A 273 14.49 1.03 -11.73
N LYS A 274 15.73 0.91 -11.27
CA LYS A 274 16.72 -0.02 -11.84
C LYS A 274 17.07 -1.17 -10.91
N GLU A 275 17.54 -2.27 -11.50
CA GLU A 275 18.12 -3.40 -10.75
C GLU A 275 17.11 -4.04 -9.77
N ASN A 276 15.82 -3.95 -10.08
CA ASN A 276 14.77 -4.55 -9.26
C ASN A 276 14.50 -6.01 -9.67
N LEU A 277 14.10 -6.82 -8.70
CA LEU A 277 13.68 -8.20 -8.88
C LEU A 277 12.16 -8.32 -8.75
N ILE A 278 11.50 -8.83 -9.79
CA ILE A 278 10.10 -9.25 -9.77
C ILE A 278 10.05 -10.76 -9.98
N SER A 279 9.83 -11.53 -8.91
CA SER A 279 9.91 -12.99 -9.01
C SER A 279 8.95 -13.79 -8.16
N SER A 280 8.59 -14.99 -8.62
CA SER A 280 7.73 -15.93 -7.86
C SER A 280 6.37 -15.34 -7.47
N ASN A 281 5.84 -14.38 -8.24
CA ASN A 281 4.51 -13.83 -8.00
C ASN A 281 3.46 -14.58 -8.84
N GLN A 282 2.24 -14.63 -8.31
CA GLN A 282 1.07 -15.09 -9.05
C GLN A 282 0.25 -13.88 -9.49
N PHE A 283 0.26 -13.59 -10.79
CA PHE A 283 -0.58 -12.57 -11.40
C PHE A 283 -1.86 -13.19 -11.94
N ARG A 284 -3.00 -12.60 -11.59
CA ARG A 284 -4.30 -12.91 -12.18
C ARG A 284 -4.96 -11.63 -12.70
N ARG A 285 -5.06 -11.50 -14.01
CA ARG A 285 -5.87 -10.49 -14.67
C ARG A 285 -7.22 -11.10 -15.00
N THR A 286 -8.30 -10.56 -14.43
CA THR A 286 -9.67 -11.04 -14.65
C THR A 286 -10.59 -9.89 -15.00
N TRP A 287 -11.64 -10.10 -15.80
CA TRP A 287 -12.72 -9.11 -15.87
C TRP A 287 -13.61 -9.16 -14.62
N GLY A 288 -14.19 -8.04 -14.20
CA GLY A 288 -15.08 -7.99 -13.04
C GLY A 288 -15.47 -6.56 -12.64
N ASP A 289 -15.72 -6.38 -11.34
CA ASP A 289 -16.16 -5.11 -10.73
C ASP A 289 -15.22 -3.91 -11.00
N GLY A 290 -15.83 -2.72 -11.10
CA GLY A 290 -15.20 -1.44 -11.41
C GLY A 290 -15.09 -1.16 -12.91
N LYS A 291 -15.10 0.13 -13.26
CA LYS A 291 -14.82 0.62 -14.63
C LYS A 291 -13.72 1.66 -14.56
N SER A 292 -12.64 1.41 -15.28
CA SER A 292 -11.54 2.36 -15.44
C SER A 292 -11.06 2.33 -16.89
N ASP A 293 -10.92 3.51 -17.47
CA ASP A 293 -10.31 3.77 -18.77
C ASP A 293 -8.93 4.45 -18.64
N LEU A 294 -8.36 4.43 -17.43
CA LEU A 294 -7.05 5.04 -17.16
C LEU A 294 -5.92 4.36 -17.94
N LEU A 295 -6.03 3.03 -18.14
CA LEU A 295 -5.05 2.19 -18.82
C LEU A 295 -5.79 1.17 -19.70
N ASP A 296 -5.25 0.91 -20.88
CA ASP A 296 -5.75 -0.13 -21.79
C ASP A 296 -4.93 -1.42 -21.69
N ASP A 297 -5.40 -2.49 -22.34
CA ASP A 297 -4.77 -3.81 -22.22
C ASP A 297 -3.42 -3.90 -22.98
N THR A 298 -3.04 -2.88 -23.76
CA THR A 298 -1.68 -2.79 -24.38
C THR A 298 -0.62 -2.26 -23.40
N TYR A 299 -1.04 -1.68 -22.27
CA TYR A 299 -0.13 -1.06 -21.32
C TYR A 299 0.84 -2.04 -20.66
N GLY A 300 0.42 -3.30 -20.48
CA GLY A 300 1.17 -4.33 -19.77
C GLY A 300 0.58 -4.65 -18.39
N LEU A 301 0.57 -5.93 -17.99
CA LEU A 301 0.38 -6.28 -16.57
C LEU A 301 1.62 -5.88 -15.75
N ILE A 302 2.80 -6.10 -16.33
CA ILE A 302 4.05 -5.51 -15.86
C ILE A 302 4.53 -4.52 -16.93
N ARG A 303 4.82 -3.28 -16.50
CA ARG A 303 5.43 -2.25 -17.34
C ARG A 303 6.77 -1.82 -16.78
N VAL A 304 7.79 -1.76 -17.65
CA VAL A 304 9.14 -1.34 -17.28
C VAL A 304 9.62 -0.21 -18.20
N GLU A 305 9.99 0.91 -17.59
CA GLU A 305 10.48 2.12 -18.24
C GLU A 305 11.95 2.39 -17.86
N SER A 306 12.74 1.34 -17.69
CA SER A 306 14.04 1.41 -17.03
C SER A 306 14.93 0.20 -17.31
N SER A 307 16.18 0.23 -16.81
CA SER A 307 17.24 -0.73 -17.14
C SER A 307 17.54 -1.74 -16.03
N GLY A 308 18.08 -2.89 -16.41
CA GLY A 308 18.73 -3.83 -15.50
C GLY A 308 17.78 -4.57 -14.55
N ASN A 309 16.47 -4.54 -14.79
CA ASN A 309 15.50 -5.24 -13.96
C ASN A 309 15.41 -6.72 -14.33
N GLN A 310 15.09 -7.55 -13.35
CA GLN A 310 14.88 -8.99 -13.53
C GLN A 310 13.41 -9.36 -13.26
N ILE A 311 12.74 -9.95 -14.24
CA ILE A 311 11.38 -10.48 -14.15
C ILE A 311 11.44 -11.99 -14.38
N SER A 312 11.27 -12.80 -13.33
CA SER A 312 11.49 -14.23 -13.47
C SER A 312 10.65 -15.12 -12.58
N SER A 313 10.36 -16.34 -13.04
CA SER A 313 9.61 -17.34 -12.24
C SER A 313 8.22 -16.86 -11.81
N ASN A 314 7.58 -15.98 -12.58
CA ASN A 314 6.20 -15.57 -12.31
C ASN A 314 5.21 -16.42 -13.12
N ILE A 315 3.98 -16.55 -12.62
CA ILE A 315 2.85 -17.09 -13.38
C ILE A 315 1.84 -15.97 -13.65
N PHE A 316 1.39 -15.89 -14.91
CA PHE A 316 0.36 -14.97 -15.36
C PHE A 316 -0.85 -15.76 -15.81
N ALA A 317 -2.00 -15.53 -15.16
CA ALA A 317 -3.30 -16.00 -15.60
C ALA A 317 -4.09 -14.81 -16.15
N PHE A 318 -4.31 -14.77 -17.47
CA PHE A 318 -5.09 -13.74 -18.14
C PHE A 318 -6.44 -14.31 -18.58
N ASP A 319 -7.52 -13.78 -18.02
CA ASP A 319 -8.89 -14.23 -18.27
C ASP A 319 -9.84 -13.03 -18.39
N VAL A 320 -9.89 -12.45 -19.59
CA VAL A 320 -10.75 -11.31 -19.91
C VAL A 320 -11.56 -11.67 -21.16
N PRO A 321 -12.89 -11.50 -21.18
CA PRO A 321 -13.69 -11.69 -22.39
C PRO A 321 -13.23 -10.75 -23.50
N ARG A 322 -13.22 -11.22 -24.76
CA ARG A 322 -12.68 -10.46 -25.90
C ARG A 322 -13.36 -9.10 -26.06
N GLU A 323 -14.67 -9.06 -25.87
CA GLU A 323 -15.52 -7.87 -25.95
C GLU A 323 -15.29 -6.85 -24.82
N GLN A 324 -14.53 -7.24 -23.79
CA GLN A 324 -14.17 -6.38 -22.65
C GLN A 324 -12.74 -5.85 -22.73
N LEU A 325 -12.01 -6.18 -23.79
CA LEU A 325 -10.67 -5.64 -24.01
C LEU A 325 -10.74 -4.14 -24.32
N LEU A 326 -9.75 -3.42 -23.79
CA LEU A 326 -9.50 -2.01 -24.09
C LEU A 326 -8.26 -1.88 -24.97
N PRO A 327 -8.27 -1.00 -26.00
CA PRO A 327 -9.39 -0.12 -26.35
C PRO A 327 -10.53 -0.81 -27.14
N ASN A 328 -10.31 -2.01 -27.67
CA ASN A 328 -11.32 -2.76 -28.45
C ASN A 328 -11.02 -4.27 -28.52
N GLU A 329 -11.94 -5.03 -29.10
CA GLU A 329 -11.90 -6.50 -29.21
C GLU A 329 -10.74 -7.09 -30.03
N ASP A 330 -10.12 -6.29 -30.89
CA ASP A 330 -8.96 -6.68 -31.71
C ASP A 330 -7.63 -6.49 -30.97
N THR A 331 -7.67 -5.94 -29.75
CA THR A 331 -6.48 -5.70 -28.95
C THR A 331 -5.79 -7.01 -28.62
N VAL A 332 -4.46 -7.04 -28.77
CA VAL A 332 -3.61 -8.10 -28.23
C VAL A 332 -3.05 -7.60 -26.90
N PRO A 333 -3.51 -8.12 -25.75
CA PRO A 333 -3.07 -7.65 -24.44
C PRO A 333 -1.58 -7.88 -24.23
N ALA A 334 -0.89 -6.89 -23.67
CA ALA A 334 0.50 -7.05 -23.22
C ALA A 334 0.54 -7.63 -21.81
N ILE A 335 1.30 -8.70 -21.61
CA ILE A 335 1.56 -9.28 -20.28
C ILE A 335 2.76 -8.59 -19.64
N ILE A 336 3.88 -8.54 -20.35
CA ILE A 336 5.08 -7.81 -19.95
C ILE A 336 5.42 -6.84 -21.07
N HIS A 337 5.54 -5.55 -20.72
CA HIS A 337 5.82 -4.47 -21.66
C HIS A 337 7.05 -3.70 -21.20
N ILE A 338 8.16 -3.84 -21.93
CA ILE A 338 9.38 -3.07 -21.70
C ILE A 338 9.40 -1.94 -22.73
N THR A 339 9.25 -0.69 -22.27
CA THR A 339 9.10 0.46 -23.17
C THR A 339 10.42 1.14 -23.46
N GLU A 340 11.36 1.07 -22.52
CA GLU A 340 12.71 1.59 -22.67
C GLU A 340 13.67 0.91 -21.71
N GLY A 341 14.96 1.23 -21.87
CA GLY A 341 16.01 0.75 -20.99
C GLY A 341 16.86 -0.37 -21.59
N ASP A 342 17.93 -0.66 -20.88
CA ASP A 342 18.98 -1.58 -21.29
C ASP A 342 19.05 -2.78 -20.36
N ASN A 343 19.41 -3.94 -20.89
CA ASN A 343 19.82 -5.11 -20.12
C ASN A 343 18.77 -5.60 -19.11
N ASN A 344 17.47 -5.48 -19.43
CA ASN A 344 16.43 -6.15 -18.67
C ASN A 344 16.49 -7.68 -18.91
N TYR A 345 16.10 -8.47 -17.92
CA TYR A 345 16.11 -9.92 -17.98
C TYR A 345 14.73 -10.49 -17.67
N LEU A 346 14.13 -11.19 -18.63
CA LEU A 346 12.88 -11.91 -18.51
C LEU A 346 13.20 -13.41 -18.59
N GLY A 347 12.96 -14.17 -17.52
CA GLY A 347 13.34 -15.58 -17.46
C GLY A 347 12.30 -16.48 -16.80
N ILE A 348 11.90 -17.55 -17.50
CA ILE A 348 11.05 -18.62 -16.94
C ILE A 348 9.72 -18.05 -16.41
N ASN A 349 9.00 -17.30 -17.23
CA ASN A 349 7.68 -16.78 -16.88
C ASN A 349 6.61 -17.60 -17.59
N GLN A 350 5.65 -18.12 -16.84
CA GLN A 350 4.56 -18.92 -17.39
C GLN A 350 3.35 -18.05 -17.68
N ILE A 351 2.86 -18.07 -18.93
CA ILE A 351 1.68 -17.33 -19.35
C ILE A 351 0.57 -18.33 -19.69
N VAL A 352 -0.58 -18.17 -19.03
CA VAL A 352 -1.82 -18.88 -19.31
C VAL A 352 -2.87 -17.84 -19.64
N ALA A 353 -3.42 -17.88 -20.85
CA ALA A 353 -4.35 -16.87 -21.33
C ALA A 353 -5.53 -17.49 -22.09
N ASN A 354 -6.72 -16.92 -21.92
CA ASN A 354 -7.92 -17.29 -22.69
C ASN A 354 -7.93 -16.70 -24.12
N LEU A 355 -7.02 -15.76 -24.42
CA LEU A 355 -6.87 -15.05 -25.68
C LEU A 355 -5.38 -14.97 -26.09
N PRO A 356 -5.07 -14.65 -27.36
CA PRO A 356 -3.71 -14.27 -27.75
C PRO A 356 -3.22 -13.07 -26.93
N VAL A 357 -1.98 -13.11 -26.47
CA VAL A 357 -1.33 -12.07 -25.65
C VAL A 357 0.12 -11.90 -26.05
N ALA A 358 0.76 -10.80 -25.65
CA ALA A 358 2.11 -10.45 -26.06
C ALA A 358 3.08 -10.17 -24.90
N VAL A 359 4.36 -10.47 -25.14
CA VAL A 359 5.51 -9.88 -24.45
C VAL A 359 6.13 -8.88 -25.42
N VAL A 360 6.16 -7.61 -25.01
CA VAL A 360 6.45 -6.47 -25.89
C VAL A 360 7.77 -5.82 -25.50
N LEU A 361 8.63 -5.58 -26.48
CA LEU A 361 9.83 -4.77 -26.34
C LEU A 361 9.76 -3.60 -27.33
N ASP A 362 9.66 -2.38 -26.84
CA ASP A 362 9.64 -1.20 -27.70
C ASP A 362 11.01 -0.89 -28.31
N ALA A 363 11.02 -0.07 -29.36
CA ALA A 363 12.23 0.28 -30.11
C ALA A 363 13.39 0.87 -29.26
N PRO A 364 13.14 1.68 -28.20
CA PRO A 364 14.21 2.21 -27.35
C PRO A 364 14.89 1.16 -26.46
N THR A 365 14.36 -0.06 -26.39
CA THR A 365 14.95 -1.11 -25.56
C THR A 365 16.21 -1.71 -26.18
N THR A 366 17.21 -2.00 -25.34
CA THR A 366 18.48 -2.59 -25.78
C THR A 366 18.90 -3.76 -24.90
N THR A 367 19.60 -4.73 -25.49
CA THR A 367 20.23 -5.88 -24.83
C THR A 367 19.34 -6.70 -23.88
N THR A 368 18.02 -6.55 -24.00
CA THR A 368 17.04 -7.25 -23.17
C THR A 368 17.04 -8.73 -23.51
N LYS A 369 16.99 -9.57 -22.48
CA LYS A 369 17.03 -11.04 -22.61
C LYS A 369 15.64 -11.58 -22.29
N VAL A 370 15.05 -12.33 -23.20
CA VAL A 370 13.73 -12.94 -23.06
C VAL A 370 13.90 -14.44 -23.23
N LEU A 371 13.92 -15.17 -22.11
CA LEU A 371 14.22 -16.60 -22.06
C LEU A 371 13.03 -17.35 -21.46
N TYR A 372 12.44 -18.29 -22.19
CA TYR A 372 11.33 -19.14 -21.71
C TYR A 372 10.20 -18.31 -21.05
N SER A 373 9.90 -17.16 -21.65
CA SER A 373 8.91 -16.20 -21.13
C SER A 373 7.86 -15.80 -22.17
N ALA A 374 7.96 -16.35 -23.38
CA ALA A 374 7.03 -16.22 -24.49
C ALA A 374 7.31 -17.33 -25.52
N THR A 375 6.30 -17.73 -26.29
CA THR A 375 6.48 -18.44 -27.58
C THR A 375 6.84 -17.44 -28.68
N GLU A 376 7.25 -17.92 -29.86
CA GLU A 376 7.47 -17.06 -31.04
C GLU A 376 6.25 -16.18 -31.36
N ALA A 377 5.04 -16.74 -31.27
CA ALA A 377 3.79 -16.03 -31.56
C ALA A 377 3.42 -14.99 -30.49
N GLN A 378 3.92 -15.13 -29.26
CA GLN A 378 3.67 -14.21 -28.17
C GLN A 378 4.72 -13.10 -28.09
N PHE A 379 5.86 -13.22 -28.78
CA PHE A 379 6.94 -12.26 -28.66
C PHE A 379 6.83 -11.17 -29.74
N SER A 380 6.74 -9.91 -29.31
CA SER A 380 6.55 -8.75 -30.19
C SER A 380 7.65 -7.69 -29.98
N PRO A 381 8.86 -7.89 -30.53
CA PRO A 381 9.95 -6.93 -30.44
C PRO A 381 9.90 -5.88 -31.57
N ALA A 382 9.86 -4.59 -31.20
CA ALA A 382 10.13 -3.48 -32.11
C ALA A 382 11.63 -3.12 -32.18
N THR A 383 12.40 -3.50 -31.16
CA THR A 383 13.88 -3.42 -31.18
C THR A 383 14.50 -4.60 -31.93
N LYS A 384 15.75 -4.44 -32.38
CA LYS A 384 16.59 -5.54 -32.91
C LYS A 384 17.69 -5.96 -31.93
N SER A 385 17.82 -5.28 -30.80
CA SER A 385 18.87 -5.50 -29.81
C SER A 385 18.30 -6.29 -28.64
N TYR A 386 18.17 -7.62 -28.83
CA TYR A 386 17.68 -8.52 -27.80
C TYR A 386 18.28 -9.92 -27.96
N SER A 387 18.16 -10.73 -26.91
CA SER A 387 18.34 -12.18 -26.98
C SER A 387 17.01 -12.85 -26.68
N PHE A 388 16.56 -13.74 -27.55
CA PHE A 388 15.30 -14.46 -27.39
C PHE A 388 15.54 -15.97 -27.45
N VAL A 389 15.01 -16.68 -26.46
CA VAL A 389 14.89 -18.13 -26.47
C VAL A 389 13.41 -18.45 -26.22
N PRO A 390 12.67 -18.93 -27.25
CA PRO A 390 11.26 -19.18 -27.12
C PRO A 390 10.99 -20.32 -26.14
N THR A 391 9.79 -20.30 -25.55
CA THR A 391 9.24 -21.46 -24.85
C THR A 391 8.93 -22.55 -25.88
N PRO A 392 9.46 -23.78 -25.72
CA PRO A 392 9.27 -24.88 -26.67
C PRO A 392 7.82 -25.29 -26.92
#